data_AF-A0AAV8WNS2-F1
#
_entry.id   AF-A0AAV8WNS2-F1
#
_cell.length_a   1.000
_cell.length_b   1.000
_cell.length_c   1.000
_cell.angle_alpha   90.00
_cell.angle_beta   90.00
_cell.angle_gamma   90.00
#
_symmetry.space_group_name_H-M   'P 1'
#
loop_
_entity.id
_entity.type
_entity.pdbx_description
1 polymer ?
#
loop_
_entity_poly.entity_id
_entity_poly.type
_entity_poly.pdbx_seq_one_letter_code
_entity_poly.pdbx_strand_id
1 'polypeptide(L)' 'MTKTFWSYIVGMLMNLDTLPLDRIHQMLKMFAFQGPTIECSLQELKVFLDRKVREHQLIYSNGYYKLPK' A
#
# COMPACT_ATOMS: atom_id res chain seq x y z
N MET A 1 3.58 -12.18 -0.40
CA MET A 1 2.90 -11.08 -1.12
C MET A 1 3.41 -11.05 -2.56
N THR A 2 2.51 -11.22 -3.54
CA THR A 2 2.83 -11.31 -4.97
C THR A 2 3.12 -9.94 -5.59
N LYS A 3 3.76 -9.91 -6.77
CA LYS A 3 4.04 -8.70 -7.57
C LYS A 3 2.81 -7.78 -7.75
N THR A 4 1.62 -8.36 -7.77
CA THR A 4 0.35 -7.66 -8.05
C THR A 4 -0.03 -6.63 -6.98
N PHE A 5 0.25 -6.89 -5.69
CA PHE A 5 -0.08 -5.94 -4.60
C PHE A 5 0.66 -4.62 -4.70
N TRP A 6 1.95 -4.72 -4.97
CA TRP A 6 2.80 -3.55 -5.08
C TRP A 6 2.40 -2.68 -6.26
N SER A 7 2.09 -3.26 -7.42
CA SER A 7 1.62 -2.50 -8.58
C SER A 7 0.30 -1.76 -8.31
N TYR A 8 -0.62 -2.34 -7.54
CA TYR A 8 -1.83 -1.62 -7.11
C TYR A 8 -1.49 -0.42 -6.22
N ILE A 9 -0.59 -0.59 -5.24
CA ILE A 9 -0.18 0.51 -4.34
C ILE A 9 0.50 1.65 -5.11
N VAL A 10 1.43 1.32 -6.01
CA VAL A 10 2.07 2.31 -6.87
C VAL A 10 1.04 3.01 -7.74
N GLY A 11 0.12 2.28 -8.36
CA GLY A 11 -0.97 2.86 -9.15
C GLY A 11 -1.85 3.82 -8.34
N MET A 12 -2.22 3.45 -7.11
CA MET A 12 -2.98 4.34 -6.22
C MET A 12 -2.21 5.62 -5.91
N LEU A 13 -0.93 5.52 -5.55
CA LEU A 13 -0.12 6.68 -5.17
C LEU A 13 0.27 7.56 -6.37
N MET A 14 0.38 7.01 -7.59
CA MET A 14 0.54 7.83 -8.79
C MET A 14 -0.72 8.65 -9.13
N ASN A 15 -1.91 8.14 -8.80
CA ASN A 15 -3.17 8.82 -9.12
C ASN A 15 -3.69 9.73 -8.00
N LEU A 16 -3.34 9.45 -6.74
CA LEU A 16 -3.89 10.14 -5.56
C LEU A 16 -2.82 10.88 -4.74
N ASP A 17 -1.58 10.91 -5.23
CA ASP A 17 -0.36 11.48 -4.63
C ASP A 17 0.06 10.87 -3.28
N THR A 18 -0.84 10.90 -2.29
CA THR A 18 -0.57 10.45 -0.93
C THR A 18 -1.78 9.75 -0.33
N LEU A 19 -1.55 8.71 0.47
CA LEU A 19 -2.63 8.00 1.15
C LEU A 19 -2.23 7.55 2.57
N PRO A 20 -3.14 7.60 3.54
CA PRO A 20 -2.92 6.95 4.84
C PRO A 20 -3.07 5.43 4.72
N LEU A 21 -2.49 4.71 5.70
CA LEU A 21 -2.50 3.24 5.76
C LEU A 21 -3.90 2.64 5.53
N ASP A 22 -4.89 3.18 6.22
CA ASP A 22 -6.26 2.65 6.26
C ASP A 22 -6.94 2.75 4.90
N ARG A 23 -6.66 3.82 4.14
CA ARG A 23 -7.19 4.01 2.78
C ARG A 23 -6.54 3.05 1.79
N ILE A 24 -5.22 2.85 1.87
CA ILE A 24 -4.52 1.84 1.08
C ILE A 24 -5.13 0.46 1.35
N HIS A 25 -5.35 0.12 2.63
CA HIS A 25 -5.96 -1.16 3.03
C HIS A 25 -7.38 -1.33 2.48
N GLN A 26 -8.22 -0.32 2.62
CA GLN A 26 -9.60 -0.33 2.12
C GLN A 26 -9.65 -0.50 0.61
N MET A 27 -8.81 0.21 -0.14
CA MET A 27 -8.76 0.11 -1.60
C MET A 27 -8.24 -1.25 -2.06
N LEU A 28 -7.23 -1.82 -1.39
CA LEU A 28 -6.79 -3.19 -1.67
C LEU A 28 -7.91 -4.21 -1.44
N LYS A 29 -8.73 -4.05 -0.39
CA LYS A 29 -9.94 -4.85 -0.17
C LYS A 29 -10.95 -4.75 -1.28
N MET A 30 -11.19 -3.55 -1.80
CA MET A 30 -12.17 -3.35 -2.87
C MET A 30 -11.70 -3.86 -4.23
N PHE A 31 -10.41 -3.74 -4.55
CA PHE A 31 -9.92 -3.90 -5.93
C PHE A 31 -8.90 -5.03 -6.12
N ALA A 32 -8.15 -5.42 -5.08
CA ALA A 32 -7.07 -6.40 -5.19
C ALA A 32 -7.41 -7.75 -4.54
N PHE A 33 -8.29 -7.79 -3.53
CA PHE A 33 -8.66 -8.99 -2.78
C PHE A 33 -9.98 -9.66 -3.24
N GLN A 34 -10.41 -9.49 -4.50
CA GLN A 34 -11.68 -10.06 -5.03
C GLN A 34 -11.63 -11.59 -5.27
N GLY A 35 -10.93 -12.36 -4.44
CA GLY A 35 -10.83 -13.82 -4.53
C GLY A 35 -10.68 -14.49 -3.16
N PRO A 36 -10.92 -15.81 -3.05
CA PRO A 36 -11.17 -16.50 -1.78
C PRO A 36 -9.96 -16.65 -0.83
N THR A 37 -8.80 -16.03 -1.10
CA THR A 37 -7.54 -16.54 -0.53
C THR A 37 -6.50 -15.51 -0.09
N ILE A 38 -6.76 -14.21 -0.14
CA ILE A 38 -5.80 -13.24 0.38
C ILE A 38 -6.51 -12.22 1.26
N GLU A 39 -6.64 -12.54 2.54
CA GLU A 39 -6.88 -11.53 3.57
C GLU A 39 -5.51 -11.01 4.02
N CYS A 40 -5.23 -9.73 3.75
CA CYS A 40 -4.11 -9.04 4.40
C CYS A 40 -4.68 -8.22 5.55
N SER A 41 -4.15 -8.41 6.75
CA SER A 41 -4.45 -7.56 7.90
C SER A 41 -3.84 -6.16 7.74
N LEU A 42 -4.37 -5.20 8.49
CA LEU A 42 -3.83 -3.83 8.51
C LEU A 42 -2.36 -3.83 9.02
N GLN A 43 -2.04 -4.71 9.95
CA GLN A 43 -0.70 -4.85 10.52
C GLN A 43 0.30 -5.41 9.51
N GLU A 44 -0.07 -6.44 8.75
CA GLU A 44 0.78 -7.00 7.69
C GLU A 44 1.03 -5.97 6.59
N LEU A 45 0.01 -5.21 6.21
CA LEU A 45 0.16 -4.11 5.26
C LEU A 45 1.14 -3.05 5.81
N LYS A 46 1.01 -2.68 7.09
CA LYS A 46 1.92 -1.72 7.72
C LYS A 46 3.36 -2.20 7.66
N VAL A 47 3.62 -3.44 8.07
CA VAL A 47 4.97 -4.04 8.04
C VAL A 47 5.55 -4.04 6.62
N PHE A 48 4.71 -4.33 5.62
CA PHE A 48 5.10 -4.27 4.22
C PHE A 48 5.46 -2.85 3.77
N LEU A 49 4.63 -1.86 4.07
CA LEU A 49 4.89 -0.47 3.69
C LEU A 49 6.10 0.12 4.44
N ASP A 50 6.27 -0.20 5.73
CA ASP A 50 7.46 0.17 6.51
C ASP A 50 8.74 -0.39 5.87
N ARG A 51 8.70 -1.61 5.34
CA ARG A 51 9.81 -2.17 4.58
C ARG A 51 10.07 -1.37 3.30
N LYS A 52 9.02 -0.97 2.58
CA LYS A 52 9.15 -0.14 1.36
C LYS A 52 9.71 1.25 1.65
N VAL A 53 9.42 1.82 2.82
CA VAL A 53 10.03 3.07 3.29
C VAL A 53 11.53 2.86 3.57
N ARG A 54 11.91 1.77 4.25
CA ARG A 54 13.33 1.44 4.48
C ARG A 54 14.10 1.17 3.18
N GLU A 55 13.43 0.65 2.16
CA GLU A 55 13.98 0.43 0.81
C GLU A 55 13.94 1.70 -0.06
N HIS A 56 13.56 2.86 0.50
CA HIS A 56 13.39 4.15 -0.20
C HIS A 56 12.40 4.13 -1.37
N GLN A 57 11.52 3.12 -1.45
CA GLN A 57 10.47 3.03 -2.46
C GLN A 57 9.21 3.82 -2.08
N LEU A 58 9.09 4.20 -0.81
CA LEU A 58 8.04 5.07 -0.29
C LEU A 58 8.64 6.11 0.67
N ILE A 59 7.94 7.23 0.81
CA ILE A 59 8.16 8.19 1.88
C ILE A 59 6.95 8.14 2.80
N TYR A 60 7.18 8.06 4.11
CA TYR A 60 6.14 8.19 5.12
C TYR A 60 6.33 9.50 5.90
N SER A 61 5.31 10.36 5.88
CA SER A 61 5.33 11.66 6.56
C SER A 61 3.93 12.05 6.99
N ASN A 62 3.79 12.58 8.22
CA ASN A 62 2.53 13.09 8.78
C ASN A 62 1.35 12.10 8.68
N GLY A 63 1.61 10.79 8.75
CA GLY A 63 0.55 9.77 8.64
C GLY A 63 0.25 9.30 7.21
N TYR A 64 0.94 9.82 6.20
CA TYR A 64 0.69 9.50 4.79
C TYR A 64 1.90 8.82 4.14
N TYR A 65 1.61 7.86 3.26
CA TYR A 65 2.57 7.28 2.33
C TYR A 65 2.49 7.99 0.98
N LYS A 66 3.64 8.18 0.34
CA LYS A 66 3.77 8.72 -1.02
C LYS A 66 4.94 8.08 -1.76
N LEU A 67 4.94 8.18 -3.08
CA LEU A 67 6.11 7.82 -3.88
C LEU A 67 7.22 8.86 -3.68
N PRO A 68 8.50 8.45 -3.69
CA PRO A 68 9.61 9.40 -3.85
C PRO A 68 9.45 10.15 -5.18
N LYS A 69 9.90 11.41 -5.21
CA LYS A 69 9.96 12.20 -6.44
C LYS A 69 11.03 11.67 -7.38
#